data_AF-A0AAV6YXT1-F1
#
_entry.id   AF-A0AAV6YXT1-F1
#
_cell.length_a   1.000
_cell.length_b   1.000
_cell.length_c   1.000
_cell.angle_alpha   90.00
_cell.angle_beta   90.00
_cell.angle_gamma   90.00
#
_symmetry.space_group_name_H-M   'P 1'
#
loop_
_entity.id
_entity.type
_entity.pdbx_description
1 polymer ?
#
loop_
_entity_poly.entity_id
_entity_poly.type
_entity_poly.pdbx_seq_one_letter_code
_entity_poly.pdbx_strand_id
1 'polypeptide(L)'
;MKTNYNGTRDVSNELLPLIKPNGRVVNVSSMVSPSALAKCSPELQERFRSDSITEDKLTKLMEKFVEDAKNGVHQERGWPNTAYGVSKIGVTVLSRIQARQLKETRKGEGIILNACCPGWVRTDMAGPNATKSPDEGAVTPVYLALLPTGADSPYGELVSEKKVVPW
;
A
#
# COMPACT_ATOMS: atom_id res chain seq x y z
N MET A 1 -12.72 -0.66 1.79
CA MET A 1 -12.13 -1.81 2.50
C MET A 1 -12.23 -3.11 1.69
N LYS A 2 -13.45 -3.59 1.39
CA LYS A 2 -13.69 -4.83 0.62
C LYS A 2 -12.86 -4.92 -0.67
N THR A 3 -12.89 -3.90 -1.53
CA THR A 3 -12.12 -3.92 -2.79
C THR A 3 -10.65 -3.58 -2.56
N ASN A 4 -10.38 -2.36 -2.09
CA ASN A 4 -9.02 -1.83 -2.04
C ASN A 4 -8.05 -2.65 -1.16
N TYR A 5 -8.51 -3.19 -0.04
CA TYR A 5 -7.65 -3.96 0.87
C TYR A 5 -7.89 -5.46 0.72
N ASN A 6 -9.09 -5.98 1.02
CA ASN A 6 -9.32 -7.44 0.98
C ASN A 6 -9.09 -7.99 -0.43
N GLY A 7 -9.67 -7.38 -1.47
CA GLY A 7 -9.46 -7.83 -2.85
C GLY A 7 -7.99 -7.82 -3.26
N THR A 8 -7.24 -6.77 -2.93
CA THR A 8 -5.79 -6.71 -3.19
C THR A 8 -5.03 -7.80 -2.42
N ARG A 9 -5.36 -8.00 -1.14
CA ARG A 9 -4.76 -9.04 -0.31
C ARG A 9 -5.01 -10.44 -0.88
N ASP A 10 -6.25 -10.73 -1.26
CA ASP A 10 -6.63 -12.03 -1.80
C ASP A 10 -5.92 -12.28 -3.15
N VAL A 11 -5.83 -11.27 -4.02
CA VAL A 11 -5.01 -11.35 -5.25
C VAL A 11 -3.54 -11.62 -4.91
N SER A 12 -2.95 -10.91 -3.94
CA SER A 12 -1.56 -11.16 -3.55
C SER A 12 -1.37 -12.57 -3.01
N ASN A 13 -2.28 -13.07 -2.17
CA ASN A 13 -2.13 -14.38 -1.54
C ASN A 13 -2.17 -15.51 -2.58
N GLU A 14 -2.99 -15.37 -3.63
CA GLU A 14 -3.05 -16.35 -4.72
C GLU A 14 -1.89 -16.21 -5.72
N LEU A 15 -1.46 -14.98 -6.02
CA LEU A 15 -0.52 -14.75 -7.13
C LEU A 15 0.95 -14.58 -6.70
N LEU A 16 1.24 -14.17 -5.46
CA LEU A 16 2.62 -14.05 -4.98
C LEU A 16 3.42 -15.37 -5.05
N PRO A 17 2.83 -16.55 -4.75
CA PRO A 17 3.52 -17.83 -4.95
C PRO A 17 3.92 -18.09 -6.41
N LEU A 18 3.21 -17.50 -7.38
CA LEU A 18 3.44 -17.71 -8.81
C LEU A 18 4.48 -16.76 -9.42
N ILE A 19 4.87 -15.71 -8.68
CA ILE A 19 5.87 -14.76 -9.15
C ILE A 19 7.20 -15.49 -9.38
N LYS A 20 7.78 -15.35 -10.57
CA LYS A 20 9.05 -15.97 -10.94
C LYS A 20 10.24 -15.19 -10.34
N PRO A 21 11.44 -15.79 -10.26
CA PRO A 21 12.66 -15.06 -9.95
C PRO A 21 12.81 -13.81 -10.83
N ASN A 22 13.32 -12.72 -10.24
CA ASN A 22 13.41 -11.38 -10.81
C ASN A 22 12.03 -10.76 -11.15
N GLY A 23 10.95 -11.28 -10.59
CA GLY A 23 9.61 -10.71 -10.75
C GLY A 23 9.44 -9.39 -9.99
N ARG A 24 8.56 -8.52 -10.50
CA ARG A 24 8.20 -7.25 -9.87
C ARG A 24 6.74 -7.25 -9.49
N VAL A 25 6.43 -6.79 -8.29
CA VAL A 25 5.08 -6.63 -7.79
C VAL A 25 4.86 -5.17 -7.41
N VAL A 26 3.79 -4.58 -7.96
CA VAL A 26 3.48 -3.16 -7.77
C VAL A 26 2.06 -3.02 -7.26
N ASN A 27 1.93 -2.61 -6.01
CA ASN A 27 0.64 -2.30 -5.40
C ASN A 27 0.36 -0.81 -5.53
N VAL A 28 -0.69 -0.44 -6.28
CA VAL A 28 -1.07 0.97 -6.44
C VAL A 28 -1.83 1.45 -5.19
N SER A 29 -1.11 2.11 -4.29
CA SER A 29 -1.62 2.78 -3.10
C SER A 29 -2.05 4.23 -3.43
N SER A 30 -1.78 5.20 -2.55
CA SER A 30 -2.06 6.62 -2.74
C SER A 30 -1.28 7.48 -1.74
N MET A 31 -0.87 8.69 -2.11
CA MET A 31 -0.33 9.69 -1.17
C MET A 31 -1.36 10.15 -0.12
N VAL A 32 -2.63 9.75 -0.25
CA VAL A 32 -3.62 9.92 0.83
C VAL A 32 -3.30 9.00 2.03
N SER A 33 -2.58 7.88 1.84
CA SER A 33 -2.25 6.98 2.94
C SER A 33 -1.32 7.60 4.01
N PRO A 34 -0.20 8.28 3.68
CA PRO A 34 0.59 8.97 4.71
C PRO A 34 -0.18 10.14 5.33
N SER A 35 -0.99 10.87 4.56
CA SER A 35 -1.85 11.94 5.11
C SER A 35 -2.93 11.41 6.07
N ALA A 36 -3.47 10.21 5.81
CA ALA A 36 -4.41 9.54 6.70
C ALA A 36 -3.70 8.99 7.94
N LEU A 37 -2.50 8.41 7.76
CA LEU A 37 -1.67 7.92 8.86
C LEU A 37 -1.33 9.02 9.86
N ALA A 38 -0.94 10.20 9.37
CA ALA A 38 -0.63 11.36 10.22
C ALA A 38 -1.83 11.85 11.05
N LYS A 39 -3.06 11.49 10.66
CA LYS A 39 -4.30 11.81 11.37
C LYS A 39 -4.78 10.67 12.28
N CYS A 40 -4.13 9.51 12.27
CA CYS A 40 -4.38 8.45 13.22
C CYS A 40 -3.87 8.84 14.62
N SER A 41 -4.37 8.21 15.67
CA SER A 41 -3.79 8.32 17.02
C SER A 41 -2.35 7.79 17.06
N PRO A 42 -1.52 8.20 18.05
CA PRO A 42 -0.15 7.71 18.20
C PRO A 42 -0.05 6.17 18.22
N GLU A 43 -1.00 5.50 18.88
CA GLU A 43 -1.00 4.04 19.00
C GLU A 43 -1.27 3.35 17.65
N LEU A 44 -2.18 3.90 16.85
CA LEU A 44 -2.44 3.39 15.49
C LEU A 44 -1.26 3.69 14.56
N GLN A 45 -0.65 4.87 14.70
CA GLN A 45 0.56 5.23 13.96
C GLN A 45 1.71 4.25 14.23
N GLU A 46 1.97 3.94 15.50
CA GLU A 46 2.99 2.96 15.89
C GLU A 46 2.71 1.59 15.28
N ARG A 47 1.46 1.11 15.36
CA ARG A 47 1.07 -0.18 14.76
C ARG A 47 1.27 -0.22 13.26
N PHE A 48 0.90 0.84 12.53
CA PHE A 48 1.06 0.90 11.08
C PHE A 48 2.49 1.13 10.61
N ARG A 49 3.38 1.63 11.48
CA ARG A 49 4.83 1.77 11.20
C ARG A 49 5.65 0.58 11.67
N SER A 50 5.08 -0.30 12.49
CA SER A 50 5.77 -1.47 13.03
C SER A 50 6.37 -2.36 11.93
N ASP A 51 7.66 -2.65 12.06
CA ASP A 51 8.36 -3.59 11.17
C ASP A 51 8.09 -5.07 11.50
N SER A 52 7.26 -5.34 12.52
CA SER A 52 6.87 -6.69 12.96
C SER A 52 5.36 -6.95 12.88
N ILE A 53 4.57 -6.00 12.35
CA ILE A 53 3.14 -6.24 12.11
C ILE A 53 2.95 -7.40 11.13
N THR A 54 2.04 -8.32 11.45
CA THR A 54 1.67 -9.45 10.60
C THR A 54 0.44 -9.12 9.77
N GLU A 55 0.23 -9.85 8.67
CA GLU A 55 -0.95 -9.68 7.82
C GLU A 55 -2.26 -9.87 8.61
N ASP A 56 -2.32 -10.84 9.52
CA ASP A 56 -3.47 -11.05 10.39
C ASP A 56 -3.75 -9.85 11.30
N LYS A 57 -2.69 -9.27 11.90
CA LYS A 57 -2.82 -8.08 12.75
C LYS A 57 -3.29 -6.88 11.94
N LEU A 58 -2.76 -6.70 10.73
CA LEU A 58 -3.21 -5.65 9.82
C LEU A 58 -4.68 -5.85 9.41
N THR A 59 -5.07 -7.08 9.05
CA THR A 59 -6.44 -7.42 8.67
C THR A 59 -7.42 -7.10 9.80
N LYS A 60 -7.10 -7.50 11.04
CA LYS A 60 -7.92 -7.17 12.22
C LYS A 60 -8.05 -5.66 12.46
N LEU A 61 -6.99 -4.88 12.19
CA LEU A 61 -7.08 -3.41 12.25
C LEU A 61 -8.01 -2.85 11.17
N MET A 62 -7.95 -3.38 9.95
CA MET A 62 -8.81 -2.96 8.84
C MET A 62 -10.28 -3.30 9.08
N GLU A 63 -10.56 -4.47 9.65
CA GLU A 63 -11.90 -4.89 10.08
C GLU A 63 -12.41 -4.01 11.22
N LYS A 64 -11.56 -3.74 12.22
CA LYS A 64 -11.88 -2.86 13.33
C LYS A 64 -12.24 -1.44 12.88
N PHE A 65 -11.53 -0.87 11.91
CA PHE A 65 -11.91 0.43 11.34
C PHE A 65 -13.34 0.41 10.77
N VAL A 66 -13.69 -0.65 10.03
CA VAL A 66 -15.03 -0.79 9.44
C VAL A 66 -16.10 -0.91 10.52
N GLU A 67 -15.83 -1.67 11.58
CA GLU A 67 -16.73 -1.80 12.74
C GLU A 67 -16.89 -0.47 13.48
N ASP A 68 -15.79 0.18 13.86
CA ASP A 68 -15.82 1.45 14.58
C ASP A 68 -16.54 2.55 13.77
N ALA A 69 -16.37 2.56 12.44
CA ALA A 69 -17.07 3.49 11.56
C ALA A 69 -18.57 3.21 11.46
N LYS A 70 -19.00 1.94 11.41
CA LYS A 70 -20.42 1.56 11.45
C LYS A 70 -21.09 1.98 12.76
N ASN A 71 -20.35 1.89 13.87
CA ASN A 71 -20.81 2.28 15.18
C ASN A 71 -20.71 3.80 15.43
N GLY A 72 -20.18 4.58 14.48
CA GLY A 72 -20.04 6.04 14.60
C GLY A 72 -18.96 6.51 15.57
N VAL A 73 -18.04 5.64 16.00
CA VAL A 73 -17.03 5.92 17.03
C VAL A 73 -15.60 5.95 16.49
N HIS A 74 -15.41 5.90 15.17
CA HIS A 74 -14.07 5.76 14.57
C HIS A 74 -13.13 6.91 14.96
N GLN A 75 -13.60 8.15 14.97
CA GLN A 75 -12.77 9.31 15.35
C GLN A 75 -12.36 9.25 16.83
N GLU A 76 -13.27 8.87 17.73
CA GLU A 76 -12.97 8.69 19.16
C GLU A 76 -11.96 7.56 19.39
N ARG A 77 -11.98 6.53 18.52
CA ARG A 77 -11.03 5.42 18.52
C ARG A 77 -9.72 5.74 17.79
N GLY A 78 -9.50 6.99 17.42
CA GLY A 78 -8.23 7.46 16.86
C GLY A 78 -8.09 7.25 15.35
N TRP A 79 -9.15 6.85 14.65
CA TRP A 79 -9.12 6.70 13.19
C TRP A 79 -9.26 8.05 12.49
N PRO A 80 -8.64 8.22 11.31
CA PRO A 80 -8.85 9.41 10.51
C PRO A 80 -10.24 9.36 9.86
N ASN A 81 -10.83 10.52 9.59
CA ASN A 81 -12.15 10.60 8.96
C ASN A 81 -12.07 10.44 7.41
N THR A 82 -11.49 9.32 6.94
CA THR A 82 -11.39 8.99 5.51
C THR A 82 -11.30 7.48 5.28
N ALA A 83 -12.41 6.85 4.85
CA ALA A 83 -12.44 5.42 4.58
C ALA A 83 -11.53 4.99 3.42
N TYR A 84 -11.40 5.86 2.39
CA TYR A 84 -10.45 5.64 1.30
C TYR A 84 -9.01 5.67 1.81
N GLY A 85 -8.65 6.69 2.60
CA GLY A 85 -7.31 6.83 3.17
C GLY A 85 -6.91 5.63 4.02
N VAL A 86 -7.79 5.16 4.92
CA VAL A 86 -7.52 3.96 5.73
C VAL A 86 -7.34 2.72 4.85
N SER A 87 -8.14 2.56 3.79
CA SER A 87 -7.95 1.44 2.88
C SER A 87 -6.59 1.46 2.17
N LYS A 88 -6.05 2.66 1.89
CA LYS A 88 -4.73 2.83 1.27
C LYS A 88 -3.58 2.74 2.30
N ILE A 89 -3.81 3.05 3.58
CA ILE A 89 -2.92 2.62 4.68
C ILE A 89 -2.78 1.10 4.63
N GLY A 90 -3.91 0.38 4.58
CA GLY A 90 -3.92 -1.08 4.45
C GLY A 90 -3.06 -1.58 3.29
N VAL A 91 -3.22 -1.03 2.08
CA VAL A 91 -2.41 -1.42 0.91
C VAL A 91 -0.91 -1.12 1.10
N THR A 92 -0.56 0.04 1.64
CA THR A 92 0.85 0.39 1.90
C THR A 92 1.48 -0.55 2.92
N VAL A 93 0.82 -0.79 4.06
CA VAL A 93 1.35 -1.67 5.11
C VAL A 93 1.39 -3.13 4.66
N LEU A 94 0.38 -3.60 3.91
CA LEU A 94 0.39 -4.93 3.31
C LEU A 94 1.61 -5.12 2.40
N SER A 95 1.94 -4.10 1.60
CA SER A 95 3.12 -4.15 0.73
C SER A 95 4.41 -4.26 1.53
N ARG A 96 4.54 -3.53 2.66
CA ARG A 96 5.69 -3.67 3.57
C ARG A 96 5.81 -5.09 4.15
N ILE A 97 4.68 -5.66 4.58
CA ILE A 97 4.62 -7.03 5.12
C ILE A 97 5.04 -8.06 4.07
N GLN A 98 4.46 -7.98 2.87
CA GLN A 98 4.72 -8.94 1.79
C GLN A 98 6.16 -8.85 1.29
N ALA A 99 6.73 -7.64 1.22
CA ALA A 99 8.15 -7.47 0.92
C ALA A 99 9.02 -8.15 1.99
N ARG A 100 8.75 -7.96 3.29
CA ARG A 100 9.50 -8.64 4.35
C ARG A 100 9.38 -10.16 4.26
N GLN A 101 8.17 -10.68 4.02
CA GLN A 101 7.94 -12.12 3.85
C GLN A 101 8.71 -12.69 2.66
N LEU A 102 8.72 -12.00 1.51
CA LEU A 102 9.50 -12.42 0.33
C LEU A 102 11.00 -12.44 0.64
N LYS A 103 11.51 -11.47 1.40
CA LYS A 103 12.92 -11.42 1.81
C LYS A 103 13.32 -12.61 2.69
N GLU A 104 12.40 -13.09 3.52
CA GLU A 104 12.59 -14.24 4.40
C GLU A 104 12.42 -15.58 3.68
N THR A 105 11.35 -15.73 2.89
CA THR A 105 10.91 -17.01 2.32
C THR A 105 11.46 -17.30 0.93
N ARG A 106 11.81 -16.27 0.15
CA ARG A 106 12.26 -16.36 -1.25
C ARG A 106 13.59 -15.63 -1.46
N LYS A 107 14.48 -15.75 -0.47
CA LYS A 107 15.80 -15.11 -0.46
C LYS A 107 16.61 -15.54 -1.69
N GLY A 108 17.21 -14.57 -2.37
CA GLY A 108 18.06 -14.81 -3.55
C GLY A 108 17.30 -14.88 -4.88
N GLU A 109 15.96 -14.86 -4.88
CA GLU A 109 15.18 -14.89 -6.11
C GLU A 109 15.08 -13.52 -6.81
N GLY A 110 15.56 -12.43 -6.20
CA GLY A 110 15.55 -11.10 -6.82
C GLY A 110 14.16 -10.51 -7.09
N ILE A 111 13.11 -11.05 -6.47
CA ILE A 111 11.75 -10.50 -6.55
C ILE A 111 11.72 -9.18 -5.79
N ILE A 112 11.09 -8.14 -6.35
CA ILE A 112 10.94 -6.82 -5.71
C ILE A 112 9.46 -6.47 -5.60
N LEU A 113 9.03 -5.98 -4.44
CA LEU A 113 7.66 -5.55 -4.19
C LEU A 113 7.63 -4.15 -3.58
N ASN A 114 6.82 -3.25 -4.13
CA ASN A 114 6.62 -1.90 -3.58
C ASN A 114 5.16 -1.46 -3.65
N ALA A 115 4.80 -0.53 -2.78
CA ALA A 115 3.59 0.27 -2.93
C ALA A 115 3.93 1.57 -3.69
N CYS A 116 2.96 2.15 -4.40
CA CYS A 116 3.18 3.45 -5.04
C CYS A 116 1.98 4.37 -5.05
N CYS A 117 2.23 5.64 -5.35
CA CYS A 117 1.19 6.60 -5.72
C CYS A 117 1.37 7.04 -7.19
N PRO A 118 0.29 7.04 -7.99
CA PRO A 118 0.33 7.54 -9.36
C PRO A 118 0.19 9.08 -9.45
N GLY A 119 0.02 9.78 -8.33
CA GLY A 119 -0.37 11.19 -8.28
C GLY A 119 -1.88 11.40 -8.43
N TRP A 120 -2.29 12.64 -8.70
CA TRP A 120 -3.70 12.99 -8.94
C TRP A 120 -4.00 12.93 -10.45
N VAL A 121 -4.64 11.85 -10.89
CA VAL A 121 -4.77 11.48 -12.31
C VAL A 121 -6.20 11.65 -12.82
N ARG A 122 -6.36 12.29 -13.99
CA ARG A 122 -7.64 12.46 -14.70
C ARG A 122 -8.18 11.11 -15.14
N THR A 123 -9.07 10.57 -14.30
CA THR A 123 -9.80 9.32 -14.46
C THR A 123 -11.21 9.53 -13.92
N ASP A 124 -12.11 8.58 -14.14
CA ASP A 124 -13.46 8.62 -13.57
C ASP A 124 -13.45 8.76 -12.04
N MET A 125 -12.41 8.24 -11.36
CA MET A 125 -12.27 8.34 -9.91
C MET A 125 -11.97 9.77 -9.42
N ALA A 126 -11.19 10.54 -10.18
CA ALA A 126 -10.65 11.83 -9.72
C ALA A 126 -11.25 13.05 -10.44
N GLY A 127 -11.89 12.83 -11.58
CA GLY A 127 -12.48 13.87 -12.41
C GLY A 127 -11.48 14.62 -13.31
N PRO A 128 -11.98 15.53 -14.16
CA PRO A 128 -11.19 16.22 -15.18
C PRO A 128 -10.20 17.25 -14.62
N ASN A 129 -10.39 17.71 -13.37
CA ASN A 129 -9.56 18.73 -12.73
C ASN A 129 -8.26 18.18 -12.13
N ALA A 130 -8.05 16.87 -12.18
CA ALA A 130 -6.81 16.26 -11.70
C ALA A 130 -5.61 16.70 -12.55
N THR A 131 -4.44 16.80 -11.93
CA THR A 131 -3.26 17.43 -12.55
C THR A 131 -2.60 16.59 -13.63
N LYS A 132 -2.64 15.26 -13.51
CA LYS A 132 -1.97 14.32 -14.43
C LYS A 132 -2.93 13.67 -15.42
N SER A 133 -2.46 13.40 -16.63
CA SER A 133 -3.06 12.44 -17.57
C SER A 133 -2.84 10.99 -17.10
N PRO A 134 -3.61 10.02 -17.62
CA PRO A 134 -3.34 8.60 -17.39
C PRO A 134 -1.89 8.18 -17.68
N ASP A 135 -1.31 8.68 -18.78
CA ASP A 135 0.06 8.37 -19.17
C ASP A 135 1.08 8.88 -18.15
N GLU A 136 0.91 10.12 -17.68
CA GLU A 136 1.74 10.69 -16.60
C GLU A 136 1.54 9.95 -15.27
N GLY A 137 0.33 9.45 -15.01
CA GLY A 137 0.01 8.64 -13.83
C GLY A 137 0.66 7.26 -13.85
N ALA A 138 0.82 6.66 -15.02
CA ALA A 138 1.41 5.34 -15.20
C ALA A 138 2.94 5.31 -14.97
N VAL A 139 3.61 6.46 -15.01
CA VAL A 139 5.08 6.56 -14.96
C VAL A 139 5.70 5.87 -13.73
N THR A 140 5.19 6.10 -12.52
CA THR A 140 5.75 5.48 -11.29
C THR A 140 5.44 3.98 -11.22
N PRO A 141 4.19 3.52 -11.44
CA PRO A 141 3.89 2.09 -11.50
C PRO A 141 4.74 1.34 -12.53
N VAL A 142 4.89 1.87 -13.75
CA VAL A 142 5.69 1.25 -14.82
C VAL A 142 7.18 1.23 -14.46
N TYR A 143 7.70 2.31 -13.87
CA TYR A 143 9.07 2.35 -13.37
C TYR A 143 9.36 1.22 -12.37
N LEU A 144 8.45 0.97 -11.43
CA LEU A 144 8.62 -0.11 -10.44
C LEU A 144 8.49 -1.50 -11.06
N ALA A 145 7.59 -1.67 -12.03
CA ALA A 145 7.41 -2.94 -12.75
C ALA A 145 8.64 -3.30 -13.60
N LEU A 146 9.40 -2.30 -14.06
CA LEU A 146 10.54 -2.44 -14.96
C LEU A 146 11.89 -2.19 -14.29
N LEU A 147 11.99 -2.26 -12.95
CA LEU A 147 13.29 -2.20 -12.27
C LEU A 147 14.24 -3.25 -12.88
N PRO A 148 15.52 -2.92 -13.09
CA PRO A 148 16.45 -3.82 -13.78
C PRO A 148 16.76 -5.05 -12.92
N THR A 149 16.94 -6.22 -13.53
CA THR A 149 17.41 -7.44 -12.85
C THR A 149 18.67 -7.13 -12.03
N GLY A 150 18.72 -7.63 -10.79
CA GLY A 150 19.79 -7.32 -9.85
C GLY A 150 19.60 -6.04 -9.04
N ALA A 151 18.54 -5.26 -9.29
CA ALA A 151 18.17 -4.14 -8.41
C ALA A 151 17.86 -4.65 -6.99
N ASP A 152 18.29 -3.87 -6.00
CA ASP A 152 18.05 -4.10 -4.57
C ASP A 152 17.11 -3.04 -3.95
N SER A 153 16.80 -1.99 -4.71
CA SER A 153 16.01 -0.85 -4.26
C SER A 153 15.17 -0.23 -5.40
N PRO A 154 14.04 0.42 -5.09
CA PRO A 154 13.35 0.40 -3.79
C PRO A 154 12.75 -0.98 -3.48
N TYR A 155 12.60 -1.34 -2.19
CA TYR A 155 12.04 -2.63 -1.76
C TYR A 155 11.21 -2.49 -0.49
N GLY A 156 9.92 -2.84 -0.55
CA GLY A 156 8.99 -2.68 0.57
C GLY A 156 8.65 -1.22 0.88
N GLU A 157 8.87 -0.32 -0.08
CA GLU A 157 8.71 1.12 0.10
C GLU A 157 7.36 1.63 -0.42
N LEU A 158 6.97 2.83 0.03
CA LEU A 158 6.00 3.66 -0.67
C LEU A 158 6.76 4.59 -1.64
N VAL A 159 6.40 4.56 -2.92
CA VAL A 159 7.11 5.33 -3.96
C VAL A 159 6.15 6.29 -4.68
N SER A 160 6.56 7.54 -4.86
CA SER A 160 5.83 8.56 -5.63
C SER A 160 6.83 9.37 -6.46
N GLU A 161 6.48 9.70 -7.71
CA GLU A 161 7.40 10.37 -8.65
C GLU A 161 8.78 9.68 -8.75
N LYS A 162 8.80 8.34 -8.75
CA LYS A 162 10.01 7.50 -8.71
C LYS A 162 10.94 7.74 -7.50
N LYS A 163 10.43 8.37 -6.43
CA LYS A 163 11.16 8.63 -5.18
C LYS A 163 10.52 7.90 -4.01
N VAL A 164 11.34 7.37 -3.11
CA VAL A 164 10.87 6.79 -1.86
C VAL A 164 10.24 7.89 -0.99
N VAL A 165 9.06 7.58 -0.45
CA VAL A 165 8.31 8.43 0.48
C VAL A 165 8.43 7.80 1.86
N PRO A 166 8.97 8.51 2.86
CA PRO A 166 9.00 8.04 4.23
C PRO A 166 7.59 7.68 4.73
N TRP A 167 7.48 6.53 5.40
CA TRP A 167 6.26 6.02 6.00
C TRP A 167 6.23 6.30 7.50
#